data_AF-V9IMF4-F1
#
_entry.id   AF-V9IMF4-F1
#
_cell.length_a   1.000
_cell.length_b   1.000
_cell.length_c   1.000
_cell.angle_alpha   90.00
_cell.angle_beta   90.00
_cell.angle_gamma   90.00
#
_symmetry.space_group_name_H-M   'P 1'
#
loop_
_entity.id
_entity.type
_entity.pdbx_description
1 polymer ?
#
loop_
_entity_poly.entity_id
_entity_poly.type
_entity_poly.pdbx_seq_one_letter_code
_entity_poly.pdbx_strand_id
1 'polypeptide(L)'
;MEMNYSRKRQRFLVNQGYAYKVITKLAGMEEEPDLMYTSREEQGHLLQQVLSASDMDADEERIPGEGPRPIVRKAGNMTSMSGADDAVYYEYKKAPSSSTANKHPLFKKFRA
;
A
#
# COMPACT_ATOMS: atom_id res chain seq x y z
N MET A 1 -15.15 -3.48 12.78
CA MET A 1 -13.97 -2.67 13.15
C MET A 1 -13.88 -1.40 12.33
N GLU A 2 -14.04 -1.48 11.00
CA GLU A 2 -14.01 -0.37 10.04
C GLU A 2 -14.71 0.93 10.49
N MET A 3 -15.98 0.87 10.89
CA MET A 3 -16.74 2.08 11.26
C MET A 3 -16.12 2.86 12.44
N ASN A 4 -15.45 2.18 13.37
CA ASN A 4 -14.76 2.85 14.48
C ASN A 4 -13.50 3.59 13.99
N TYR A 5 -12.77 3.02 13.03
CA TYR A 5 -11.65 3.70 12.38
C TYR A 5 -12.13 4.88 11.53
N SER A 6 -13.25 4.72 10.81
CA SER A 6 -13.86 5.81 10.03
C SER A 6 -14.22 7.02 10.92
N ARG A 7 -14.75 6.81 12.13
CA ARG A 7 -15.04 7.91 13.07
C ARG A 7 -13.78 8.67 13.51
N LYS A 8 -12.69 7.95 13.80
CA LYS A 8 -11.40 8.59 14.13
C LYS A 8 -10.87 9.39 12.94
N ARG A 9 -10.98 8.83 11.73
CA ARG A 9 -10.59 9.50 10.48
C ARG A 9 -11.44 10.73 10.19
N GLN A 10 -12.76 10.67 10.41
CA GLN A 10 -13.64 11.83 10.29
C GLN A 10 -13.18 12.96 11.20
N ARG A 11 -12.95 12.67 12.49
CA ARG A 11 -12.46 13.67 13.44
C ARG A 11 -11.13 14.27 13.00
N PHE A 12 -10.21 13.44 12.52
CA PHE A 12 -8.92 13.89 12.00
C PHE A 12 -9.06 14.84 10.80
N LEU A 13 -9.88 14.49 9.80
CA LEU A 13 -10.10 15.30 8.61
C LEU A 13 -10.76 16.64 8.94
N VAL A 14 -11.80 16.64 9.80
CA VAL A 14 -12.48 17.86 10.23
C VAL A 14 -11.53 18.77 11.01
N ASN A 15 -10.69 18.21 11.88
CA ASN A 15 -9.70 18.98 12.63
C ASN A 15 -8.64 19.64 11.74
N GLN A 16 -8.38 19.10 10.55
CA GLN A 16 -7.51 19.71 9.55
C GLN A 16 -8.21 20.77 8.68
N GLY A 17 -9.51 20.99 8.88
CA GLY A 17 -10.31 21.94 8.12
C GLY A 17 -10.96 21.37 6.84
N TYR A 18 -10.88 20.06 6.60
CA TYR A 18 -11.56 19.45 5.45
C TYR A 18 -13.06 19.30 5.69
N ALA A 19 -13.85 19.58 4.65
CA ALA A 19 -15.26 19.25 4.62
C ALA A 19 -15.45 17.74 4.55
N TYR A 20 -16.34 17.19 5.39
CA TYR A 20 -16.62 15.76 5.46
C TYR A 20 -18.13 15.50 5.34
N LYS A 21 -18.50 14.52 4.51
CA LYS A 21 -19.89 14.09 4.32
C LYS A 21 -19.96 12.56 4.28
N VAL A 22 -20.94 12.00 4.98
CA VAL A 22 -21.26 10.56 4.90
C VAL A 22 -22.27 10.34 3.78
N ILE A 23 -21.96 9.43 2.85
CA ILE A 23 -22.84 9.02 1.76
C ILE A 23 -23.18 7.55 1.98
N THR A 24 -24.47 7.25 2.17
CA THR A 24 -24.95 5.88 2.42
C THR A 24 -25.41 5.17 1.15
N LYS A 25 -25.80 5.95 0.13
CA LYS A 25 -26.18 5.47 -1.20
C LYS A 25 -25.65 6.44 -2.25
N LEU A 26 -25.07 5.91 -3.31
CA LEU A 26 -24.64 6.69 -4.47
C LEU A 26 -25.85 6.92 -5.38
N ALA A 27 -25.99 8.15 -5.88
CA ALA A 27 -27.01 8.47 -6.87
C ALA A 27 -26.67 7.77 -8.20
N GLY A 28 -27.68 7.24 -8.90
CA GLY A 28 -27.49 6.54 -10.17
C GLY A 28 -26.95 5.11 -10.07
N MET A 29 -26.69 4.60 -8.87
CA MET A 29 -26.11 3.25 -8.69
C MET A 29 -27.02 2.12 -9.21
N GLU A 30 -28.34 2.30 -9.22
CA GLU A 30 -29.29 1.30 -9.75
C GLU A 30 -29.51 1.46 -11.26
N GLU A 31 -29.14 2.60 -11.82
CA GLU A 31 -29.34 2.93 -13.24
C GLU A 31 -28.15 2.53 -14.10
N GLU A 32 -26.97 2.35 -13.50
CA GLU A 32 -25.76 1.88 -14.16
C GLU A 32 -25.85 0.37 -14.46
N PRO A 33 -25.98 -0.03 -15.73
CA PRO A 33 -26.21 -1.43 -16.09
C PRO A 33 -24.93 -2.28 -16.05
N ASP A 34 -23.75 -1.65 -16.03
CA ASP A 34 -22.44 -2.32 -16.12
C ASP A 34 -21.76 -2.50 -14.75
N LEU A 35 -22.55 -2.59 -13.68
CA LEU A 35 -22.04 -2.91 -12.35
C LEU A 35 -21.86 -4.43 -12.19
N MET A 36 -20.71 -4.82 -11.66
CA MET A 36 -20.42 -6.22 -11.34
C MET A 36 -21.18 -6.68 -10.09
N TYR A 37 -21.34 -8.00 -9.96
CA TYR A 37 -21.97 -8.64 -8.79
C TYR A 37 -23.45 -8.29 -8.63
N THR A 38 -24.16 -8.08 -9.74
CA THR A 38 -25.61 -7.84 -9.74
C THR A 38 -26.38 -9.11 -9.43
N SER A 39 -25.87 -10.28 -9.85
CA SER A 39 -26.51 -11.58 -9.63
C SER A 39 -26.03 -12.26 -8.35
N ARG A 40 -26.89 -13.08 -7.75
CA ARG A 40 -26.55 -13.90 -6.57
C ARG A 40 -25.48 -14.95 -6.88
N GLU A 41 -25.44 -15.44 -8.10
CA GLU A 41 -24.47 -16.42 -8.55
C GLU A 41 -23.05 -15.84 -8.57
N GLU A 42 -22.86 -14.65 -9.15
CA GLU A 42 -21.59 -13.93 -9.14
C GLU A 42 -21.11 -13.61 -7.72
N GLN A 43 -22.03 -13.17 -6.85
CA GLN A 43 -21.73 -12.95 -5.43
C GLN A 43 -21.31 -14.24 -4.72
N GLY A 44 -21.94 -15.37 -5.05
CA GLY A 44 -21.58 -16.68 -4.53
C GLY A 44 -20.19 -17.13 -4.96
N HIS A 45 -19.83 -16.89 -6.23
CA HIS A 45 -18.48 -17.15 -6.73
C HIS A 45 -17.42 -16.32 -6.00
N LEU A 46 -17.67 -15.03 -5.79
CA LEU A 46 -16.77 -14.18 -5.02
C LEU A 46 -16.62 -14.67 -3.58
N LEU A 47 -17.73 -15.06 -2.94
CA LEU A 47 -17.70 -15.59 -1.58
C LEU A 47 -16.84 -16.85 -1.49
N GLN A 48 -16.95 -17.76 -2.45
CA GLN A 48 -16.13 -18.97 -2.48
C GLN A 48 -14.65 -18.65 -2.64
N GLN A 49 -14.31 -17.66 -3.48
CA GLN A 49 -12.93 -17.17 -3.60
C GLN A 49 -12.41 -16.62 -2.27
N VAL A 50 -13.19 -15.79 -1.59
CA VAL A 50 -12.81 -15.21 -0.29
C VAL A 50 -12.64 -16.29 0.78
N LEU A 51 -13.52 -17.30 0.83
CA LEU A 51 -13.39 -18.42 1.77
C LEU A 51 -12.18 -19.30 1.49
N SER A 52 -11.72 -19.35 0.24
CA SER A 52 -10.50 -20.07 -0.14
C SER A 52 -9.21 -19.27 0.05
N ALA A 53 -9.31 -17.96 0.25
CA ALA A 53 -8.17 -17.08 0.47
C ALA A 53 -7.52 -17.37 1.84
N SER A 54 -6.22 -17.16 1.91
CA SER A 54 -5.42 -17.39 3.11
C SER A 54 -5.25 -16.11 3.92
N ASP A 55 -4.83 -16.24 5.18
CA ASP A 55 -4.52 -15.07 6.03
C ASP A 55 -3.40 -14.19 5.42
N MET A 56 -2.50 -14.76 4.63
CA MET A 56 -1.47 -14.00 3.90
C MET A 56 -2.07 -13.06 2.85
N ASP A 57 -3.22 -13.41 2.28
CA ASP A 57 -3.93 -12.55 1.31
C ASP A 57 -4.65 -11.39 2.00
N ALA A 58 -4.83 -11.47 3.34
CA ALA A 58 -5.44 -10.43 4.16
C ALA A 58 -4.42 -9.47 4.80
N ASP A 59 -3.12 -9.78 4.73
CA ASP A 59 -2.07 -8.94 5.27
C ASP A 59 -1.90 -7.64 4.45
N GLU A 60 -1.66 -6.53 5.15
CA GLU A 60 -1.37 -5.24 4.51
C GLU A 60 -0.02 -5.30 3.78
N GLU A 61 -0.02 -4.89 2.50
CA GLU A 61 1.21 -4.81 1.71
C GLU A 61 2.18 -3.79 2.33
N ARG A 62 3.29 -4.27 2.86
CA ARG A 62 4.31 -3.41 3.48
C ARG A 62 5.29 -2.89 2.43
N ILE A 63 5.23 -1.60 2.14
CA ILE A 63 6.21 -0.94 1.26
C ILE A 63 7.60 -0.97 1.93
N PRO A 64 8.65 -1.51 1.27
CA PRO A 64 10.01 -1.50 1.81
C PRO A 64 10.49 -0.07 2.09
N GLY A 65 10.74 0.26 3.36
CA GLY A 65 11.19 1.59 3.81
C GLY A 65 10.17 2.36 4.65
N GLU A 66 8.90 1.95 4.65
CA GLU A 66 7.82 2.56 5.43
C GLU A 66 7.52 1.77 6.72
N GLY A 67 8.55 1.17 7.31
CA GLY A 67 8.47 0.64 8.66
C GLY A 67 8.64 1.76 9.69
N PRO A 68 8.13 1.60 10.92
CA PRO A 68 8.52 2.47 12.03
C PRO A 68 10.05 2.40 12.17
N ARG A 69 10.74 3.44 11.68
CA ARG A 69 12.17 3.56 11.88
C ARG A 69 12.38 3.78 13.38
N PRO A 70 13.22 2.97 14.05
CA PRO A 70 13.52 3.21 15.45
C PRO A 70 14.02 4.64 15.58
N ILE A 71 13.31 5.47 16.35
CA ILE A 71 13.73 6.85 16.65
C ILE A 71 14.93 6.73 17.58
N VAL A 72 16.12 6.65 16.99
CA VAL A 72 17.37 6.67 17.72
C VAL A 72 17.74 8.13 17.97
N ARG A 73 17.66 8.57 19.23
CA ARG A 73 18.20 9.87 19.64
C ARG A 73 19.72 9.79 19.59
N LYS A 74 20.31 10.14 18.45
CA LYS A 74 21.76 10.27 18.28
C LYS A 74 22.16 11.72 18.57
N ALA A 75 23.13 11.93 19.46
CA ALA A 75 23.73 13.24 19.65
C ALA A 75 24.48 13.61 18.36
N GLY A 76 24.16 14.77 17.77
CA GLY A 76 24.73 15.23 16.51
C GLY A 76 24.61 16.75 16.35
N ASN A 77 25.51 17.32 15.54
CA ASN A 77 25.49 18.74 15.22
C ASN A 77 24.27 19.07 14.34
N MET A 78 23.77 20.31 14.38
CA MET A 78 22.52 20.71 13.69
C MET A 78 22.52 20.34 12.18
N THR A 79 23.68 20.42 11.53
CA THR A 79 23.90 20.04 10.13
C THR A 79 23.62 18.56 9.86
N SER A 80 23.97 17.67 10.80
CA SER A 80 23.78 16.22 10.68
C SER A 80 22.32 15.79 10.80
N MET A 81 21.49 16.55 11.53
CA MET A 81 20.06 16.29 11.70
C MET A 81 19.22 16.59 10.45
N SER A 82 19.74 17.45 9.55
CA SER A 82 19.07 17.86 8.32
C SER A 82 19.30 16.90 7.14
N GLY A 83 19.96 15.76 7.36
CA GLY A 83 20.30 14.80 6.29
C GLY A 83 21.45 15.24 5.39
N ALA A 84 22.17 16.31 5.75
CA ALA A 84 23.32 16.80 4.98
C ALA A 84 24.48 15.79 4.92
N ASP A 85 24.61 14.95 5.96
CA ASP A 85 25.63 13.89 6.03
C ASP A 85 25.17 12.57 5.40
N ASP A 86 23.86 12.39 5.14
CA ASP A 86 23.25 11.12 4.70
C ASP A 86 23.13 11.01 3.17
N ALA A 87 23.65 12.00 2.42
CA ALA A 87 23.76 11.95 0.96
C ALA A 87 24.90 11.01 0.49
N VAL A 88 25.17 9.93 1.22
CA VAL A 88 26.09 8.87 0.79
C VAL A 88 25.32 7.95 -0.14
N TYR A 89 25.48 8.20 -1.44
CA TYR A 89 25.05 7.28 -2.49
C TYR A 89 25.76 5.94 -2.30
N TYR A 90 25.07 4.95 -1.75
CA TYR A 90 25.58 3.59 -1.66
C TYR A 90 25.58 2.97 -3.06
N GLU A 91 26.71 3.06 -3.78
CA GLU A 91 26.92 2.19 -4.93
C GLU A 91 27.14 0.76 -4.43
N TYR A 92 26.13 -0.10 -4.58
CA TYR A 92 26.34 -1.53 -4.42
C TYR A 92 27.24 -2.00 -5.57
N LYS A 93 28.53 -2.21 -5.31
CA LYS A 93 29.41 -2.95 -6.23
C LYS A 93 28.93 -4.41 -6.28
N LYS A 94 28.07 -4.69 -7.25
CA LYS A 94 27.55 -6.03 -7.53
C LYS A 94 28.69 -6.89 -8.04
N ALA A 95 29.06 -7.92 -7.28
CA ALA A 95 30.03 -8.92 -7.72
C ALA A 95 29.59 -9.54 -9.06
N PRO A 96 30.52 -9.79 -10.01
CA PRO A 96 30.18 -10.21 -11.38
C PRO A 96 29.43 -11.55 -11.48
N SER A 97 29.39 -12.35 -10.41
CA SER A 97 28.71 -13.65 -10.39
C SER A 97 27.22 -13.61 -10.00
N SER A 98 26.68 -12.49 -9.49
CA SER A 98 25.25 -12.44 -9.07
C SER A 98 24.28 -12.01 -10.18
N SER A 99 24.75 -11.92 -11.43
CA SER A 99 23.95 -11.46 -12.55
C SER A 99 22.93 -12.48 -13.09
N THR A 100 22.86 -13.69 -12.50
CA THR A 100 22.04 -14.79 -13.01
C THR A 100 21.00 -15.32 -12.01
N ALA A 101 21.08 -14.97 -10.72
CA ALA A 101 20.30 -15.69 -9.71
C ALA A 101 18.82 -15.27 -9.61
N ASN A 102 18.46 -14.01 -9.87
CA ASN A 102 17.06 -13.56 -9.78
C ASN A 102 16.80 -12.40 -10.75
N LYS A 103 16.58 -12.71 -12.03
CA LYS A 103 16.09 -11.74 -13.01
C LYS A 103 14.70 -12.14 -13.44
N HIS A 104 13.75 -11.23 -13.23
CA HIS A 104 12.36 -11.39 -13.65
C HIS A 104 12.30 -11.72 -15.16
N PRO A 105 11.48 -12.69 -15.59
CA PRO A 105 11.49 -13.23 -16.96
C PRO A 105 11.24 -12.19 -18.06
N LEU A 106 10.65 -11.04 -17.71
CA LEU A 106 10.46 -9.90 -18.62
C LEU A 106 11.79 -9.31 -19.15
N PHE A 107 12.87 -9.35 -18.37
CA PHE A 107 14.16 -8.74 -18.73
C PHE A 107 15.12 -9.69 -19.45
N LYS A 108 14.72 -10.95 -19.71
CA LYS A 108 15.51 -11.88 -20.53
C LYS A 108 15.28 -11.70 -22.03
N LYS A 109 14.14 -11.10 -22.44
CA LYS A 109 13.72 -11.02 -23.85
C LYS A 109 14.25 -9.80 -24.62
N PHE A 110 15.05 -8.94 -23.99
CA PHE A 110 15.57 -7.72 -24.62
C PHE A 110 17.10 -7.61 -24.61
N ARG A 111 17.82 -8.74 -24.57
CA ARG A 111 19.26 -8.77 -24.87
C ARG A 111 19.47 -9.49 -26.20
N ALA A 112 19.66 -8.69 -27.25
CA ALA A 112 20.47 -9.08 -28.41
C ALA A 112 21.96 -8.98 -28.04
#